data_AF-A0A968TV56-F1
#
_entry.id   AF-A0A968TV56-F1
#
_cell.length_a   1.000
_cell.length_b   1.000
_cell.length_c   1.000
_cell.angle_alpha   90.00
_cell.angle_beta   90.00
_cell.angle_gamma   90.00
#
_symmetry.space_group_name_H-M   'P 1'
#
loop_
_entity.id
_entity.type
_entity.pdbx_description
1 polymer ?
#
loop_
_entity_poly.entity_id
_entity_poly.type
_entity_poly.pdbx_seq_one_letter_code
_entity_poly.pdbx_strand_id
1 'polypeptide(L)'
;MSVHDLVIHPRENDLIVGTHGRAIWVFDDATPLQQWNETIAQKAAHIFPVRPAFHFPKLFTRYGLGDQDWLAPNPPDGALLTFYLKDKLSPDEGLSDEERKKAETAAGERLKIEVFDAAGSVVRTLEKLPLDAGLSRIAWDLRYDPPTQRKDDEDVARLVADGVQP
;
A
#
# COMPACT_ATOMS: atom_id res chain seq x y z
N MET A 1 -0.46 15.11 -26.68
CA MET A 1 -1.68 15.38 -25.89
C MET A 1 -1.49 16.74 -25.23
N SER A 2 -2.41 17.69 -25.40
CA SER A 2 -2.30 19.02 -24.79
C SER A 2 -3.08 19.07 -23.48
N VAL A 3 -2.43 19.56 -22.43
CA VAL A 3 -3.03 19.88 -21.14
C VAL A 3 -3.48 21.34 -21.19
N HIS A 4 -4.74 21.60 -20.87
CA HIS A 4 -5.31 22.95 -20.95
C HIS A 4 -5.58 23.56 -19.59
N ASP A 5 -5.83 22.72 -18.58
CA ASP A 5 -6.18 23.19 -17.25
C ASP A 5 -5.63 22.25 -16.18
N LEU A 6 -5.29 22.82 -15.03
CA LEU A 6 -4.71 22.13 -13.89
C LEU A 6 -5.20 22.80 -12.61
N VAL A 7 -5.84 22.02 -11.74
CA VAL A 7 -6.37 22.49 -10.46
C VAL A 7 -5.89 21.56 -9.35
N ILE A 8 -5.49 22.14 -8.23
CA ILE A 8 -5.14 21.42 -7.01
C ILE A 8 -6.31 21.52 -6.03
N HIS A 9 -6.79 20.38 -5.56
CA HIS A 9 -7.89 20.35 -4.59
C HIS A 9 -7.38 20.78 -3.20
N PRO A 10 -7.91 21.86 -2.58
CA PRO A 10 -7.31 22.45 -1.38
C PRO A 10 -7.37 21.56 -0.14
N ARG A 11 -8.34 20.63 -0.07
CA ARG A 11 -8.53 19.74 1.09
C ARG A 11 -7.74 18.43 1.00
N GLU A 12 -7.59 17.90 -0.22
CA GLU A 12 -7.07 16.55 -0.47
C GLU A 12 -5.71 16.56 -1.16
N ASN A 13 -5.29 17.73 -1.66
CA ASN A 13 -4.07 17.91 -2.45
C ASN A 13 -4.06 17.05 -3.74
N ASP A 14 -5.25 16.71 -4.27
CA ASP A 14 -5.38 15.97 -5.51
C ASP A 14 -5.12 16.89 -6.70
N LEU A 15 -4.36 16.39 -7.67
CA LEU A 15 -4.04 17.11 -8.89
C LEU A 15 -5.00 16.69 -10.00
N ILE A 16 -5.84 17.63 -10.42
CA ILE A 16 -6.85 17.43 -11.46
C ILE A 16 -6.35 18.06 -12.75
N VAL A 17 -6.26 17.26 -13.82
CA VAL A 17 -5.72 17.68 -15.11
C VAL A 17 -6.79 17.54 -16.20
N GLY A 18 -7.08 18.66 -16.87
CA GLY A 18 -8.00 18.75 -18.00
C GLY A 18 -7.27 18.67 -19.34
N THR A 19 -7.71 17.76 -20.21
CA THR A 19 -7.11 17.56 -21.55
C THR A 19 -8.05 17.98 -22.67
N HIS A 20 -7.50 18.28 -23.86
CA HIS A 20 -8.28 18.77 -25.03
C HIS A 20 -9.38 17.79 -25.50
N GLY A 21 -9.31 16.52 -25.09
CA GLY A 21 -10.20 15.43 -25.54
C GLY A 21 -11.40 15.16 -24.61
N ARG A 22 -11.77 16.09 -23.72
CA ARG A 22 -12.81 15.89 -22.67
C ARG A 22 -12.46 14.80 -21.64
N ALA A 23 -11.18 14.44 -21.52
CA ALA A 23 -10.73 13.52 -20.47
C ALA A 23 -10.22 14.31 -19.25
N ILE A 24 -10.60 13.82 -18.07
CA ILE A 24 -10.15 14.32 -16.77
C ILE A 24 -9.23 13.25 -16.18
N TRP A 25 -8.05 13.67 -15.74
CA TRP A 25 -7.13 12.83 -14.97
C TRP A 25 -7.07 13.34 -13.53
N VAL A 26 -7.18 12.42 -12.57
CA VAL A 26 -7.04 12.71 -11.15
C VAL A 26 -5.82 11.96 -10.64
N PHE A 27 -4.83 12.69 -10.16
CA PHE A 27 -3.71 12.13 -9.43
C PHE A 27 -3.97 12.33 -7.95
N ASP A 28 -4.34 11.24 -7.28
CA ASP A 28 -4.65 11.24 -5.86
C ASP A 28 -3.39 11.57 -5.05
N ASP A 29 -3.47 12.61 -4.23
CA ASP A 29 -2.43 13.10 -3.34
C ASP A 29 -1.08 13.45 -4.03
N ALA A 30 -0.90 14.75 -4.31
CA ALA A 30 0.33 15.33 -4.86
C ALA A 30 1.44 15.56 -3.82
N THR A 31 1.25 15.18 -2.55
CA THR A 31 2.22 15.38 -1.46
C THR A 31 3.60 14.79 -1.75
N PRO A 32 3.75 13.57 -2.31
CA PRO A 32 5.06 13.00 -2.61
C PRO A 32 5.88 13.83 -3.59
N LEU A 33 5.19 14.50 -4.54
CA LEU A 33 5.82 15.38 -5.52
C LEU A 33 6.21 16.72 -4.89
N GLN A 34 5.35 17.29 -4.03
CA GLN A 34 5.62 18.56 -3.36
C GLN A 34 6.74 18.46 -2.33
N GLN A 35 6.84 17.34 -1.62
CA GLN A 35 7.86 17.13 -0.59
C GLN A 35 9.17 16.58 -1.15
N TRP A 36 9.20 16.28 -2.46
CA TRP A 36 10.37 15.72 -3.10
C TRP A 36 11.60 16.61 -2.93
N ASN A 37 12.70 16.03 -2.50
CA ASN A 37 13.98 16.71 -2.36
C ASN A 37 15.14 15.73 -2.56
N GLU A 38 16.35 16.28 -2.77
CA GLU A 38 17.55 15.48 -2.99
C GLU A 38 17.87 14.56 -1.80
N THR A 39 17.56 14.98 -0.58
CA THR A 39 17.75 14.17 0.63
C THR A 39 16.87 12.92 0.62
N ILE A 40 15.62 13.02 0.16
CA ILE A 40 14.71 11.87 0.02
C ILE A 40 15.21 10.95 -1.09
N ALA A 41 15.65 11.50 -2.21
CA ALA A 41 16.19 10.71 -3.32
C ALA A 41 17.46 9.92 -2.94
N GLN A 42 18.23 10.38 -1.95
CA GLN A 42 19.42 9.68 -1.45
C GLN A 42 19.10 8.58 -0.43
N LYS A 43 17.94 8.62 0.23
CA LYS A 43 17.53 7.60 1.21
C LYS A 43 17.23 6.28 0.50
N ALA A 44 17.57 5.16 1.16
CA ALA A 44 17.26 3.83 0.65
C ALA A 44 15.74 3.61 0.55
N ALA A 45 14.99 4.06 1.56
CA ALA A 45 13.54 4.08 1.57
C ALA A 45 13.02 5.32 2.33
N HIS A 46 11.85 5.83 1.94
CA HIS A 46 11.17 6.92 2.63
C HIS A 46 9.66 6.76 2.56
N ILE A 47 8.97 6.88 3.70
CA ILE A 47 7.50 6.94 3.75
C ILE A 47 7.06 8.41 3.82
N PHE A 48 6.08 8.77 2.98
CA PHE A 48 5.49 10.10 2.97
C PHE A 48 4.39 10.22 4.01
N PRO A 49 4.01 11.45 4.41
CA PRO A 49 2.88 11.67 5.30
C PRO A 49 1.62 11.00 4.79
N VAL A 50 0.95 10.28 5.68
CA VAL A 50 -0.28 9.55 5.36
C VAL A 50 -1.46 10.46 5.61
N ARG A 51 -2.34 10.61 4.62
CA ARG A 51 -3.59 11.37 4.79
C ARG A 51 -4.54 10.66 5.76
N PRO A 52 -5.40 11.39 6.50
CA PRO A 52 -6.44 10.77 7.30
C PRO A 52 -7.30 9.82 6.46
N ALA A 53 -7.42 8.57 6.92
CA ALA A 53 -8.22 7.56 6.26
C ALA A 53 -9.50 7.30 7.04
N PHE A 54 -10.60 7.08 6.33
CA PHE A 54 -11.90 6.80 6.92
C PHE A 54 -12.33 5.38 6.57
N HIS A 55 -12.75 4.63 7.59
CA HIS A 55 -13.39 3.33 7.40
C HIS A 55 -14.90 3.53 7.26
N PHE A 56 -15.43 3.27 6.06
CA PHE A 56 -16.86 3.36 5.80
C PHE A 56 -17.50 1.97 5.85
N PRO A 57 -18.50 1.73 6.73
CA PRO A 57 -19.24 0.48 6.70
C PRO A 57 -20.00 0.38 5.37
N LYS A 58 -19.64 -0.61 4.55
CA LYS A 58 -20.34 -0.88 3.29
C LYS A 58 -21.72 -1.47 3.61
N LEU A 59 -22.74 -0.63 3.54
CA LEU A 59 -24.12 -1.07 3.61
C LEU A 59 -24.51 -1.67 2.26
N PHE A 60 -25.14 -2.84 2.28
CA PHE A 60 -25.75 -3.41 1.08
C PHE A 60 -27.00 -2.60 0.72
N THR A 61 -26.83 -1.53 -0.03
CA THR A 61 -27.95 -0.84 -0.65
C THR A 61 -28.36 -1.64 -1.88
N ARG A 62 -29.44 -2.43 -1.77
CA ARG A 62 -30.16 -2.94 -2.94
C ARG A 62 -30.87 -1.75 -3.59
N TYR A 63 -30.39 -1.26 -4.73
CA TYR A 63 -31.15 -0.31 -5.53
C TYR A 63 -30.98 -0.53 -7.04
N GLY A 64 -32.12 -0.56 -7.74
CA GLY A 64 -32.31 -0.17 -9.14
C GLY A 64 -31.94 -1.17 -10.23
N LEU A 65 -32.92 -1.96 -10.71
CA LEU A 65 -32.91 -2.52 -12.07
C LEU A 65 -33.25 -1.38 -13.05
N GLY A 66 -32.23 -0.71 -13.60
CA GLY A 66 -32.36 0.35 -14.60
C GLY A 66 -31.12 0.41 -15.49
N ASP A 67 -31.22 1.11 -16.63
CA ASP A 67 -30.19 1.16 -17.67
C ASP A 67 -28.81 1.50 -17.09
N GLN A 68 -27.80 0.73 -17.52
CA GLN A 68 -26.46 0.66 -16.93
C GLN A 68 -25.80 2.04 -16.79
N ASP A 69 -25.76 2.54 -15.55
CA ASP A 69 -24.94 3.69 -15.18
C ASP A 69 -23.46 3.35 -15.36
N TRP A 70 -22.68 4.30 -15.86
CA TRP A 70 -21.24 4.19 -15.85
C TRP A 70 -20.73 4.19 -14.40
N LEU A 71 -20.26 3.03 -13.95
CA LEU A 71 -19.67 2.83 -12.63
C LEU A 71 -18.14 2.89 -12.73
N ALA A 72 -17.55 3.92 -12.15
CA ALA A 72 -16.12 3.91 -11.86
C ALA A 72 -15.84 3.00 -10.65
N PRO A 73 -14.72 2.26 -10.64
CA PRO A 73 -14.29 1.57 -9.43
C PRO A 73 -14.09 2.58 -8.30
N ASN A 74 -14.67 2.30 -7.14
CA ASN A 74 -14.44 3.10 -5.95
C ASN A 74 -12.95 3.01 -5.55
N PRO A 75 -12.34 4.08 -5.00
CA PRO A 75 -11.01 4.00 -4.43
C PRO A 75 -10.88 2.82 -3.45
N PRO A 76 -9.67 2.25 -3.34
CA PRO A 76 -9.41 1.17 -2.39
C PRO A 76 -9.72 1.65 -0.97
N ASP A 77 -10.30 0.74 -0.19
CA ASP A 77 -10.70 1.02 1.18
C ASP A 77 -9.48 1.16 2.08
N GLY A 78 -9.54 2.09 3.02
CA GLY A 78 -8.50 2.31 4.03
C GLY A 78 -7.46 3.39 3.71
N ALA A 79 -6.27 3.27 4.31
CA ALA A 79 -5.21 4.28 4.24
C ALA A 79 -4.25 4.03 3.07
N LEU A 80 -4.10 5.04 2.21
CA LEU A 80 -3.10 5.03 1.16
C LEU A 80 -1.73 5.38 1.74
N LEU A 81 -0.85 4.39 1.79
CA LEU A 81 0.54 4.53 2.19
C LEU A 81 1.37 4.72 0.92
N THR A 82 1.97 5.90 0.78
CA THR A 82 2.90 6.18 -0.32
C THR A 82 4.32 6.14 0.20
N PHE A 83 5.18 5.36 -0.46
CA PHE A 83 6.58 5.24 -0.10
C PHE A 83 7.48 5.30 -1.34
N TYR A 84 8.70 5.75 -1.12
CA TYR A 84 9.78 5.78 -2.10
C TYR A 84 10.78 4.68 -1.76
N LEU A 85 11.19 3.94 -2.79
CA LEU A 85 12.24 2.95 -2.73
C LEU A 85 13.29 3.27 -3.79
N LYS A 86 14.56 3.37 -3.40
CA LYS A 86 15.64 3.75 -4.34
C LYS A 86 16.02 2.62 -5.28
N ASP A 87 16.20 1.44 -4.73
CA ASP A 87 16.68 0.26 -5.45
C ASP A 87 15.55 -0.75 -5.63
N LYS A 88 15.54 -1.47 -6.75
CA LYS A 88 14.57 -2.53 -7.01
C LYS A 88 14.90 -3.72 -6.09
N LEU A 89 13.96 -4.11 -5.23
CA LEU A 89 14.04 -5.33 -4.42
C LEU A 89 13.23 -6.49 -5.00
N SER A 90 12.50 -6.29 -6.10
CA SER A 90 11.71 -7.35 -6.73
C SER A 90 12.63 -8.42 -7.34
N PRO A 91 12.29 -9.71 -7.16
CA PRO A 91 12.99 -10.80 -7.86
C PRO A 91 12.93 -10.61 -9.37
N ASP A 92 13.99 -11.02 -10.06
CA ASP A 92 14.08 -10.95 -11.52
C ASP A 92 12.91 -11.70 -12.21
N GLU A 93 12.40 -11.16 -13.31
CA GLU A 93 11.20 -11.68 -13.99
C GLU A 93 11.36 -13.08 -14.63
N GLY A 94 12.54 -13.70 -14.50
CA GLY A 94 12.85 -15.04 -14.99
C GLY A 94 12.79 -16.17 -13.95
N LEU A 95 12.39 -15.90 -12.70
CA LEU A 95 12.32 -16.88 -11.61
C LEU A 95 11.01 -17.69 -11.63
N SER A 96 11.10 -18.99 -11.29
CA SER A 96 9.94 -19.87 -11.17
C SER A 96 9.03 -19.45 -9.99
N ASP A 97 7.74 -19.80 -10.03
CA ASP A 97 6.74 -19.35 -9.04
C ASP A 97 7.13 -19.65 -7.57
N GLU A 98 7.85 -20.74 -7.32
CA GLU A 98 8.34 -21.10 -5.98
C GLU A 98 9.52 -20.23 -5.52
N GLU A 99 10.45 -19.93 -6.43
CA GLU A 99 11.59 -19.05 -6.14
C GLU A 99 11.14 -17.60 -5.99
N ARG A 100 10.13 -17.18 -6.75
CA ARG A 100 9.47 -15.88 -6.62
C ARG A 100 8.84 -15.72 -5.24
N LYS A 101 8.11 -16.74 -4.77
CA LYS A 101 7.50 -16.72 -3.43
C LYS A 101 8.55 -16.68 -2.32
N LYS A 102 9.68 -17.39 -2.48
CA LYS A 102 10.80 -17.35 -1.53
C LYS A 102 11.51 -15.99 -1.53
N ALA A 103 11.69 -15.39 -2.70
CA ALA A 103 12.28 -14.06 -2.84
C ALA A 103 11.35 -12.95 -2.32
N GLU A 104 10.03 -13.09 -2.50
CA GLU A 104 9.03 -12.20 -1.90
C GLU A 104 9.05 -12.29 -0.37
N THR A 105 9.18 -13.50 0.21
CA THR A 105 9.36 -13.66 1.67
C THR A 105 10.66 -13.01 2.15
N ALA A 106 11.78 -13.25 1.46
CA ALA A 106 13.07 -12.65 1.81
C ALA A 106 13.10 -11.12 1.62
N ALA A 107 12.32 -10.59 0.68
CA ALA A 107 12.15 -9.16 0.50
C ALA A 107 11.22 -8.55 1.55
N GLY A 108 10.16 -9.27 1.96
CA GLY A 108 9.32 -8.92 3.10
C GLY A 108 10.09 -8.86 4.42
N GLU A 109 11.15 -9.65 4.58
CA GLU A 109 12.09 -9.51 5.72
C GLU A 109 12.93 -8.22 5.64
N ARG A 110 13.24 -7.73 4.44
CA ARG A 110 14.07 -6.54 4.21
C ARG A 110 13.29 -5.24 4.22
N LEU A 111 12.02 -5.27 3.82
CA LEU A 111 11.14 -4.12 3.77
C LEU A 111 9.84 -4.45 4.51
N LYS A 112 9.68 -3.85 5.69
CA LYS A 112 8.45 -3.93 6.49
C LYS A 112 7.93 -2.53 6.74
N ILE A 113 6.62 -2.36 6.66
CA ILE A 113 5.95 -1.16 7.16
C ILE A 113 5.17 -1.57 8.40
N GLU A 114 5.57 -1.01 9.54
CA GLU A 114 4.88 -1.20 10.81
C GLU A 114 3.98 0.01 11.08
N VAL A 115 2.72 -0.26 11.39
CA VAL A 115 1.76 0.76 11.78
C VAL A 115 1.59 0.72 13.29
N PHE A 116 1.76 1.87 13.93
CA PHE A 116 1.65 2.03 15.38
C PHE A 116 0.34 2.74 15.77
N ASP A 117 -0.19 2.39 16.94
CA ASP A 117 -1.26 3.16 17.58
C ASP A 117 -0.71 4.42 18.30
N ALA A 118 -1.60 5.22 18.87
CA ALA A 118 -1.22 6.40 19.65
C ALA A 118 -0.46 6.07 20.95
N ALA A 119 -0.50 4.82 21.42
CA ALA A 119 0.21 4.32 22.59
C ALA A 119 1.57 3.67 22.24
N GLY A 120 1.92 3.57 20.96
CA GLY A 120 3.15 2.95 20.47
C GLY A 120 3.09 1.43 20.28
N SER A 121 1.91 0.81 20.34
CA SER A 121 1.74 -0.62 20.05
C SER A 121 1.66 -0.85 18.55
N VAL A 122 2.28 -1.93 18.06
CA VAL A 122 2.17 -2.34 16.65
C VAL A 122 0.76 -2.86 16.38
N VAL A 123 0.04 -2.17 15.51
CA VAL A 123 -1.31 -2.52 15.05
C VAL A 123 -1.23 -3.51 13.88
N ARG A 124 -0.29 -3.26 12.97
CA ARG A 124 -0.16 -4.02 11.74
C ARG A 124 1.27 -4.02 11.22
N THR A 125 1.73 -5.18 10.76
CA THR A 125 2.94 -5.31 9.95
C THR A 125 2.57 -5.64 8.51
N LEU A 126 2.94 -4.76 7.56
CA LEU A 126 2.77 -5.00 6.13
C LEU A 126 4.07 -5.57 5.55
N GLU A 127 4.04 -6.85 5.22
CA GLU A 127 5.18 -7.58 4.63
C GLU A 127 5.08 -7.74 3.11
N LYS A 128 3.86 -7.60 2.56
CA LYS A 128 3.62 -7.66 1.10
C LYS A 128 3.60 -6.26 0.52
N LEU A 129 4.78 -5.77 0.15
CA LEU A 129 4.97 -4.45 -0.42
C LEU A 129 5.41 -4.55 -1.87
N PRO A 130 5.00 -3.62 -2.75
CA PRO A 130 5.61 -3.50 -4.07
C PRO A 130 7.10 -3.20 -3.91
N LEU A 131 7.92 -4.00 -4.60
CA LEU A 131 9.38 -4.01 -4.45
C LEU A 131 10.10 -3.29 -5.60
N ASP A 132 9.34 -2.61 -6.46
CA ASP A 132 9.89 -1.89 -7.60
C ASP A 132 10.53 -0.57 -7.16
N ALA A 133 11.61 -0.18 -7.85
CA ALA A 133 12.26 1.09 -7.61
C ALA A 133 11.34 2.26 -8.01
N GLY A 134 11.27 3.28 -7.17
CA GLY A 134 10.49 4.49 -7.39
C GLY A 134 9.41 4.70 -6.34
N LEU A 135 8.38 5.47 -6.73
CA LEU A 135 7.21 5.74 -5.91
C LEU A 135 6.21 4.60 -6.05
N SER A 136 5.86 4.00 -4.92
CA SER A 136 4.84 2.96 -4.84
C SER A 136 3.77 3.33 -3.82
N ARG A 137 2.56 2.83 -4.04
CA ARG A 137 1.41 3.06 -3.17
C ARG A 137 0.73 1.75 -2.82
N ILE A 138 0.39 1.59 -1.55
CA ILE A 138 -0.39 0.45 -1.05
C ILE A 138 -1.56 0.95 -0.20
N ALA A 139 -2.69 0.26 -0.27
CA ALA A 139 -3.84 0.52 0.58
C ALA A 139 -3.81 -0.41 1.80
N TRP A 140 -3.70 0.14 3.00
CA TRP A 140 -3.88 -0.58 4.25
C TRP A 140 -5.35 -0.56 4.65
N ASP A 141 -5.92 -1.74 4.91
CA ASP A 141 -7.35 -1.98 5.21
C ASP A 141 -7.83 -1.46 6.58
N LEU A 142 -6.99 -0.76 7.33
CA LEU A 142 -7.26 -0.26 8.69
C LEU A 142 -7.57 -1.36 9.70
N ARG A 143 -7.17 -2.61 9.41
CA ARG A 143 -7.34 -3.75 10.30
C ARG A 143 -6.06 -4.05 11.04
N TYR A 144 -6.21 -4.68 12.20
CA TYR A 144 -5.11 -5.31 12.94
C TYR A 144 -4.56 -6.52 12.18
N ASP A 145 -3.40 -7.01 12.60
CA ASP A 145 -2.91 -8.30 12.14
C ASP A 145 -3.92 -9.42 12.46
N PRO A 146 -4.04 -10.42 11.56
CA PRO A 146 -4.86 -11.58 11.86
C PRO A 146 -4.33 -12.25 13.14
N PRO A 147 -5.21 -12.89 13.93
CA PRO A 147 -4.76 -13.61 15.11
C PRO A 147 -3.68 -14.61 14.71
N THR A 148 -2.59 -14.67 15.49
CA THR A 148 -1.52 -15.64 15.26
C THR A 148 -2.12 -17.02 15.14
N GLN A 149 -1.84 -17.73 14.03
CA GLN A 149 -2.28 -19.11 13.88
C GLN A 149 -1.79 -19.90 15.11
N ARG A 150 -2.71 -20.64 15.73
CA ARG A 150 -2.33 -21.59 16.76
C ARG A 150 -1.34 -22.55 16.11
N LYS A 151 -0.09 -22.53 16.57
CA LYS A 151 0.90 -23.53 16.16
C LYS A 151 0.29 -24.89 16.46
N ASP A 152 0.10 -25.72 15.43
CA ASP A 152 -0.38 -27.08 15.62
C ASP A 152 0.67 -27.87 16.44
N ASP A 153 0.23 -28.87 17.19
CA ASP A 153 1.07 -29.59 18.16
C ASP A 153 2.33 -30.23 17.51
N GLU A 154 2.34 -30.44 16.18
CA GLU A 154 3.51 -30.91 15.42
C GLU A 154 4.66 -29.86 15.34
N ASP A 155 4.34 -28.57 15.25
CA ASP A 155 5.35 -27.51 15.19
C ASP A 155 5.95 -27.21 16.57
N VAL A 156 5.17 -27.41 17.64
CA VAL A 156 5.65 -27.34 19.02
C VAL A 156 6.60 -28.51 19.31
N ALA A 157 6.29 -29.71 18.81
CA ALA A 157 7.15 -30.87 18.96
C ALA A 157 8.50 -30.73 18.21
N ARG A 158 8.51 -30.07 17.03
CA ARG A 158 9.75 -29.76 16.30
C ARG A 158 10.62 -28.74 17.01
N LEU A 159 10.04 -27.68 17.59
CA LEU A 159 10.80 -26.67 18.34
C LEU A 159 11.36 -27.20 19.66
N VAL A 160 10.66 -28.13 20.33
CA VAL A 160 11.17 -28.83 21.51
C VAL A 160 12.33 -29.78 21.14
N ALA A 161 12.31 -30.37 19.94
CA ALA A 161 13.43 -31.19 19.44
C ALA A 161 14.68 -30.34 19.09
N ASP A 162 14.51 -29.09 18.66
CA ASP A 162 15.59 -28.14 18.36
C ASP A 162 16.07 -27.33 19.59
N GLY A 163 15.60 -27.68 20.79
CA GLY A 163 16.20 -27.23 22.06
C GLY A 163 15.90 -25.78 22.47
N VAL A 164 14.94 -25.11 21.83
CA VAL A 164 14.51 -23.77 22.22
C VAL A 164 13.21 -23.89 23.01
N GLN A 165 13.33 -23.83 24.34
CA GLN A 165 12.17 -23.79 25.25
C GLN A 165 11.43 -22.44 25.16
N PRO A 166 10.09 -22.44 25.39
CA PRO A 166 9.19 -21.33 25.06
C PRO A 166 9.45 -20.03 25.82
#